data_AF-A0A1H1PPA1-F1
#
_entry.id   AF-A0A1H1PPA1-F1
#
_cell.length_a   1.000
_cell.length_b   1.000
_cell.length_c   1.000
_cell.angle_alpha   90.00
_cell.angle_beta   90.00
_cell.angle_gamma   90.00
#
_symmetry.space_group_name_H-M   'P 1'
#
loop_
_entity.id
_entity.type
_entity.pdbx_description
1 polymer ?
#
loop_
_entity_poly.entity_id
_entity_poly.type
_entity_poly.pdbx_seq_one_letter_code
_entity_poly.pdbx_strand_id
1 'polypeptide(L)'
;MPTHTVPSSATPEETLAEIDAFAGSLTNDAAREALETLARTLRSGNDVVMATSDDAVTTSAAAKMLGVSRAHLYKVLDSGALPFTVVGKRDRRIAMSDLAAFIDKTEEARKSAARSVARRRDSRALSLDEMD
;
A
#
# COMPACT_ATOMS: atom_id res chain seq x y z
N MET A 1 8.65 14.18 10.83
CA MET A 1 9.68 14.60 9.85
C MET A 1 8.99 14.80 8.50
N PRO A 2 9.56 15.49 7.49
CA PRO A 2 8.93 15.52 6.18
C PRO A 2 9.00 14.12 5.55
N THR A 3 7.85 13.61 5.08
CA THR A 3 7.79 12.44 4.20
C THR A 3 8.57 12.71 2.92
N HIS A 4 9.45 11.80 2.52
CA HIS A 4 10.24 11.91 1.30
C HIS A 4 9.58 11.11 0.18
N THR A 5 9.37 11.73 -0.98
CA THR A 5 8.81 11.04 -2.16
C THR A 5 9.91 10.84 -3.19
N VAL A 6 10.05 9.61 -3.65
CA VAL A 6 10.88 9.25 -4.80
C VAL A 6 9.94 9.03 -5.99
N PRO A 7 9.83 9.99 -6.92
CA PRO A 7 8.96 9.84 -8.08
C PRO A 7 9.57 8.87 -9.09
N SER A 8 8.76 7.96 -9.62
CA SER A 8 9.18 7.01 -10.66
C SER A 8 9.63 7.73 -11.93
N SER A 9 8.97 8.85 -12.27
CA SER A 9 9.27 9.65 -13.45
C SER A 9 10.62 10.36 -13.41
N ALA A 10 11.21 10.57 -12.23
CA ALA A 10 12.51 11.20 -12.08
C ALA A 10 13.62 10.22 -11.73
N THR A 11 13.36 8.90 -11.83
CA THR A 11 14.36 7.86 -11.55
C THR A 11 14.68 7.09 -12.83
N PRO A 12 15.75 7.45 -13.56
CA PRO A 12 16.16 6.77 -14.78
C PRO A 12 16.56 5.31 -14.53
N GLU A 13 16.46 4.49 -15.57
CA GLU A 13 16.83 3.06 -15.52
C GLU A 13 18.29 2.85 -15.10
N GLU A 14 19.20 3.77 -15.48
CA GLU A 14 20.60 3.75 -15.05
C GLU A 14 20.73 3.82 -13.52
N THR A 15 20.00 4.73 -12.88
CA THR A 15 19.97 4.84 -11.41
C THR A 15 19.34 3.60 -10.76
N LEU A 16 18.31 3.02 -11.38
CA LEU A 16 17.69 1.79 -10.87
C LEU A 16 18.66 0.60 -10.95
N ALA A 17 19.47 0.51 -12.01
CA ALA A 17 20.51 -0.51 -12.14
C ALA A 17 21.64 -0.34 -11.11
N GLU A 18 22.02 0.89 -10.78
CA GLU A 18 22.96 1.16 -9.67
C GLU A 18 22.40 0.71 -8.32
N ILE A 19 21.10 0.95 -8.06
CA ILE A 19 20.42 0.47 -6.84
C ILE A 19 20.45 -1.06 -6.77
N ASP A 20 20.16 -1.76 -7.87
CA ASP A 20 20.19 -3.23 -7.91
C ASP A 20 21.61 -3.77 -7.65
N ALA A 21 22.62 -3.18 -8.28
CA ALA A 21 24.01 -3.56 -8.08
C ALA A 21 24.45 -3.37 -6.62
N PHE A 22 24.06 -2.24 -6.01
CA PHE A 22 24.32 -1.98 -4.61
C PHE A 22 23.58 -2.97 -3.70
N ALA A 23 22.30 -3.24 -3.96
CA ALA A 23 21.51 -4.21 -3.21
C ALA A 23 22.15 -5.61 -3.23
N GLY A 24 22.67 -6.04 -4.38
CA GLY A 24 23.39 -7.31 -4.54
C GLY A 24 24.69 -7.41 -3.74
N SER A 25 25.30 -6.28 -3.36
CA SER A 25 26.50 -6.24 -2.52
C SER A 25 26.21 -6.33 -1.01
N LEU A 26 24.94 -6.18 -0.60
CA LEU A 26 24.54 -6.21 0.80
C LEU A 26 24.49 -7.63 1.35
N THR A 27 25.07 -7.84 2.54
CA THR A 27 24.99 -9.10 3.29
C THR A 27 23.76 -9.20 4.17
N ASN A 28 23.11 -8.07 4.45
CA ASN A 28 21.87 -8.03 5.23
C ASN A 28 20.67 -8.25 4.32
N ASP A 29 19.96 -9.37 4.51
CA ASP A 29 18.82 -9.77 3.68
C ASP A 29 17.68 -8.74 3.69
N ALA A 30 17.35 -8.18 4.85
CA ALA A 30 16.27 -7.21 4.97
C ALA A 30 16.59 -5.90 4.23
N ALA A 31 17.83 -5.42 4.33
CA ALA A 31 18.27 -4.21 3.62
C ALA A 31 18.31 -4.43 2.11
N ARG A 32 18.77 -5.60 1.66
CA ARG A 32 18.74 -6.01 0.26
C ARG A 32 17.32 -6.06 -0.30
N GLU A 33 16.43 -6.79 0.38
CA GLU A 33 15.03 -6.94 -0.04
C GLU A 33 14.30 -5.58 -0.11
N ALA A 34 14.58 -4.68 0.83
CA ALA A 34 14.03 -3.33 0.83
C ALA A 34 14.44 -2.53 -0.42
N LEU A 35 15.73 -2.55 -0.77
CA LEU A 35 16.25 -1.84 -1.95
C LEU A 35 15.75 -2.45 -3.26
N GLU A 36 15.71 -3.77 -3.37
CA GLU A 36 15.17 -4.42 -4.56
C GLU A 36 13.67 -4.13 -4.72
N THR A 37 12.92 -4.09 -3.61
CA THR A 37 11.49 -3.74 -3.63
C THR A 37 11.29 -2.29 -4.05
N LEU A 38 12.12 -1.37 -3.55
CA LEU A 38 12.15 0.03 -4.00
C LEU A 38 12.37 0.10 -5.52
N ALA A 39 13.43 -0.55 -6.04
CA ALA A 39 13.75 -0.53 -7.46
C ALA A 39 12.62 -1.11 -8.32
N ARG A 40 12.07 -2.27 -7.95
CA ARG A 40 10.93 -2.89 -8.65
C ARG A 40 9.69 -1.99 -8.67
N THR A 41 9.41 -1.30 -7.58
CA THR A 41 8.24 -0.41 -7.45
C THR A 41 8.37 0.78 -8.39
N LEU A 42 9.54 1.43 -8.39
CA LEU A 42 9.83 2.56 -9.27
C LEU A 42 9.79 2.16 -10.75
N ARG A 43 10.36 0.99 -11.10
CA ARG A 43 10.35 0.46 -12.47
C ARG A 43 8.94 0.11 -12.97
N SER A 44 8.02 -0.19 -12.05
CA SER A 44 6.60 -0.40 -12.35
C SER A 44 5.83 0.92 -12.56
N GLY A 45 6.51 2.07 -12.53
CA GLY A 45 5.91 3.40 -12.67
C GLY A 45 5.28 3.94 -11.39
N ASN A 46 5.44 3.25 -10.26
CA ASN A 46 4.83 3.66 -9.00
C ASN A 46 5.80 4.51 -8.18
N ASP A 47 5.36 5.70 -7.77
CA ASP A 47 6.12 6.54 -6.86
C ASP A 47 6.21 5.90 -5.48
N VAL A 48 7.37 6.03 -4.83
CA VAL A 48 7.60 5.52 -3.47
C VAL A 48 7.61 6.68 -2.48
N VAL A 49 6.92 6.50 -1.36
CA VAL A 49 6.90 7.46 -0.26
C VAL A 49 7.52 6.83 0.98
N MET A 50 8.57 7.45 1.50
CA MET A 50 9.20 7.06 2.75
C MET A 50 8.62 7.90 3.90
N ALA A 51 8.13 7.21 4.92
CA ALA A 51 7.51 7.77 6.11
C ALA A 51 7.88 6.91 7.32
N THR A 52 8.09 7.55 8.47
CA THR A 52 8.15 6.88 9.77
C THR A 52 6.73 6.68 10.32
N SER A 53 6.57 5.76 11.29
CA SER A 53 5.26 5.47 11.89
C SER A 53 4.60 6.70 12.52
N ASP A 54 5.41 7.63 13.03
CA ASP A 54 4.95 8.88 13.66
C ASP A 54 4.65 9.99 12.65
N ASP A 55 4.97 9.78 11.37
CA ASP A 55 4.72 10.80 10.36
C ASP A 55 3.23 10.92 10.05
N ALA A 56 2.77 12.15 10.08
CA ALA A 56 1.45 12.55 9.65
C ALA A 56 1.42 12.72 8.12
N VAL A 57 0.69 11.86 7.41
CA VAL A 57 0.54 11.93 5.96
C VAL A 57 -0.66 12.77 5.56
N THR A 58 -0.56 13.43 4.40
CA THR A 58 -1.67 14.17 3.82
C THR A 58 -2.72 13.21 3.25
N THR A 59 -3.96 13.69 3.12
CA THR A 59 -5.01 12.90 2.45
C THR A 59 -4.68 12.59 0.98
N SER A 60 -3.96 13.48 0.29
CA SER A 60 -3.51 13.21 -1.07
C SER A 60 -2.48 12.08 -1.14
N ALA A 61 -1.51 12.05 -0.21
CA ALA A 61 -0.53 10.98 -0.11
C ALA A 61 -1.18 9.65 0.29
N ALA A 62 -2.05 9.66 1.30
CA ALA A 62 -2.76 8.47 1.76
C ALA A 62 -3.64 7.86 0.65
N ALA A 63 -4.35 8.69 -0.13
CA ALA A 63 -5.18 8.19 -1.23
C ALA A 63 -4.33 7.50 -2.30
N LYS A 64 -3.14 8.05 -2.59
CA LYS A 64 -2.18 7.46 -3.53
C LYS A 64 -1.62 6.14 -3.01
N MET A 65 -1.22 6.08 -1.74
CA MET A 65 -0.75 4.84 -1.09
C MET A 65 -1.83 3.74 -1.10
N LEU A 66 -3.09 4.10 -0.91
CA LEU A 66 -4.22 3.17 -0.94
C LEU A 66 -4.65 2.74 -2.36
N GLY A 67 -4.14 3.40 -3.41
CA GLY A 67 -4.59 3.17 -4.78
C GLY A 67 -6.06 3.56 -5.02
N VAL A 68 -6.58 4.54 -4.27
CA VAL A 68 -7.99 4.97 -4.35
C VAL A 68 -8.12 6.44 -4.75
N SER A 69 -9.30 6.83 -5.21
CA SER A 69 -9.57 8.25 -5.45
C SER A 69 -9.61 9.05 -4.13
N ARG A 70 -9.22 10.33 -4.18
CA ARG A 70 -9.32 11.21 -3.01
C ARG A 70 -10.75 11.25 -2.45
N ALA A 71 -11.75 11.34 -3.33
CA ALA A 71 -13.16 11.33 -2.91
C ALA A 71 -13.53 10.05 -2.14
N HIS A 72 -12.99 8.89 -2.51
CA HIS A 72 -13.20 7.66 -1.76
C HIS A 72 -12.53 7.72 -0.38
N LEU A 73 -11.29 8.21 -0.30
CA LEU A 73 -10.63 8.38 1.00
C LEU A 73 -11.42 9.32 1.92
N TYR A 74 -11.95 10.43 1.40
CA TYR A 74 -12.76 11.34 2.22
C TYR A 74 -13.98 10.64 2.83
N LYS A 75 -14.67 9.77 2.07
CA LYS A 75 -15.78 8.97 2.61
C LYS A 75 -15.34 8.04 3.73
N VAL A 76 -14.18 7.41 3.60
CA VAL A 76 -13.59 6.54 4.64
C VAL A 76 -13.32 7.36 5.91
N LEU A 77 -12.70 8.54 5.77
CA LEU A 77 -12.43 9.44 6.89
C LEU A 77 -13.73 9.95 7.54
N ASP A 78 -14.70 10.36 6.74
CA ASP A 78 -16.00 10.88 7.22
C ASP A 78 -16.82 9.79 7.91
N SER A 79 -16.65 8.52 7.53
CA SER A 79 -17.28 7.38 8.20
C SER A 79 -16.63 7.01 9.55
N GLY A 80 -15.48 7.60 9.89
CA GLY A 80 -14.71 7.27 11.09
C GLY A 80 -13.91 5.96 11.00
N ALA A 81 -13.88 5.32 9.83
CA ALA A 81 -13.15 4.06 9.63
C ALA A 81 -11.63 4.20 9.67
N LEU A 82 -11.11 5.41 9.42
CA LEU A 82 -9.69 5.75 9.49
C LEU A 82 -9.53 7.03 10.31
N PRO A 83 -8.81 7.00 11.46
CA PRO A 83 -8.55 8.19 12.26
C PRO A 83 -7.79 9.27 11.48
N PHE A 84 -8.07 10.53 11.82
CA PHE A 84 -7.33 11.67 11.31
C PHE A 84 -7.34 12.82 12.29
N THR A 85 -6.36 13.70 12.15
CA THR A 85 -6.26 14.97 12.86
C THR A 85 -6.46 16.12 11.90
N VAL A 86 -7.13 17.19 12.34
CA VAL A 86 -7.25 18.42 11.58
C VAL A 86 -6.11 19.37 11.97
N VAL A 87 -5.40 19.90 10.98
CA VAL A 87 -4.39 20.94 11.13
C VAL A 87 -4.85 22.19 10.39
N GLY A 88 -4.68 23.35 11.02
CA GLY A 88 -5.18 24.62 10.48
C GLY A 88 -6.71 24.65 10.35
N LYS A 89 -7.23 25.22 9.25
CA LYS A 89 -8.68 25.42 9.09
C LYS A 89 -9.43 24.16 8.66
N ARG A 90 -8.86 23.33 7.77
CA ARG A 90 -9.57 22.21 7.13
C ARG A 90 -8.66 21.05 6.69
N ASP A 91 -7.35 21.15 6.88
CA ASP A 91 -6.43 20.13 6.36
C ASP A 91 -6.45 18.91 7.26
N ARG A 92 -6.74 17.75 6.68
CA ARG A 92 -6.70 16.48 7.40
C ARG A 92 -5.33 15.84 7.26
N ARG A 93 -4.87 15.21 8.34
CA ARG A 93 -3.64 14.42 8.41
C ARG A 93 -3.94 13.07 9.06
N ILE A 94 -3.33 12.02 8.52
CA ILE A 94 -3.53 10.65 8.97
C ILE A 94 -2.19 10.18 9.52
N ALA A 95 -2.16 9.54 10.69
CA ALA A 95 -0.92 8.95 11.17
C ALA A 95 -0.53 7.77 10.27
N MET A 96 0.74 7.65 9.91
CA MET A 96 1.20 6.56 9.04
C MET A 96 0.91 5.18 9.67
N SER A 97 1.02 5.06 11.00
CA SER A 97 0.63 3.87 11.75
C SER A 97 -0.84 3.48 11.56
N ASP A 98 -1.76 4.43 11.67
CA ASP A 98 -3.19 4.21 11.45
C ASP A 98 -3.48 3.81 10.00
N LEU A 99 -2.80 4.45 9.05
CA LEU A 99 -2.95 4.12 7.63
C LEU A 99 -2.45 2.71 7.32
N ALA A 100 -1.29 2.31 7.86
CA ALA A 100 -0.76 0.96 7.70
C ALA A 100 -1.72 -0.09 8.29
N ALA A 101 -2.22 0.13 9.51
CA ALA A 101 -3.18 -0.76 10.14
C ALA A 101 -4.50 -0.87 9.35
N PHE A 102 -4.93 0.21 8.69
CA PHE A 102 -6.09 0.19 7.81
C PHE A 102 -5.84 -0.64 6.54
N ILE A 103 -4.67 -0.48 5.91
CA ILE A 103 -4.27 -1.28 4.73
C ILE A 103 -4.32 -2.76 5.09
N ASP A 104 -3.68 -3.16 6.18
CA ASP A 104 -3.61 -4.57 6.62
C ASP A 104 -5.01 -5.15 6.85
N LYS A 105 -5.89 -4.41 7.53
CA LYS A 105 -7.29 -4.82 7.74
C LYS A 105 -8.04 -4.98 6.42
N THR A 106 -7.84 -4.07 5.46
CA THR A 106 -8.51 -4.17 4.16
C THR A 106 -8.00 -5.34 3.32
N GLU A 107 -6.71 -5.64 3.37
CA GLU A 107 -6.13 -6.80 2.68
C GLU A 107 -6.62 -8.12 3.29
N GLU A 108 -6.72 -8.21 4.61
CA GLU A 108 -7.26 -9.41 5.26
C GLU A 108 -8.75 -9.62 4.94
N ALA A 109 -9.52 -8.53 4.89
CA ALA A 109 -10.92 -8.57 4.45
C ALA A 109 -11.06 -9.03 2.98
N ARG A 110 -10.16 -8.57 2.08
CA ARG A 110 -10.14 -9.00 0.67
C ARG A 110 -9.81 -10.49 0.55
N LYS A 111 -8.78 -10.96 1.25
CA LYS A 111 -8.37 -12.38 1.26
C LYS A 111 -9.48 -13.30 1.79
N SER A 112 -10.11 -12.93 2.90
CA SER A 112 -11.22 -13.69 3.48
C SER A 112 -12.44 -13.75 2.55
N ALA A 113 -12.80 -12.63 1.91
CA ALA A 113 -13.87 -12.59 0.92
C ALA A 113 -13.58 -13.50 -0.28
N ALA A 114 -12.36 -13.44 -0.84
CA ALA A 114 -11.95 -14.30 -1.95
C ALA A 114 -12.02 -15.79 -1.58
N ARG A 115 -11.57 -16.16 -0.37
CA ARG A 115 -11.66 -17.54 0.14
C ARG A 115 -13.11 -18.00 0.29
N SER A 116 -14.02 -17.12 0.71
CA SER A 116 -15.45 -17.44 0.83
C SER A 116 -16.11 -17.73 -0.52
N VAL A 117 -15.73 -16.97 -1.56
CA VAL A 117 -16.24 -17.15 -2.93
C VAL A 117 -15.70 -18.45 -3.53
N ALA A 118 -14.41 -18.75 -3.31
CA ALA A 118 -13.81 -20.02 -3.74
C ALA A 118 -14.51 -21.22 -3.09
N ARG A 119 -14.69 -21.20 -1.76
CA ARG A 119 -15.40 -22.28 -1.04
C ARG A 119 -16.83 -22.51 -1.55
N ARG A 120 -17.56 -21.43 -1.87
CA ARG A 120 -18.92 -21.54 -2.44
C ARG A 120 -18.95 -22.16 -3.83
N ARG A 121 -17.91 -21.95 -4.64
CA ARG A 121 -17.77 -22.57 -5.96
C ARG A 121 -17.49 -24.06 -5.84
N ASP A 122 -16.57 -24.46 -4.97
CA ASP A 122 -16.21 -25.86 -4.78
C ASP A 122 -17.37 -26.68 -4.22
N SER A 123 -18.12 -26.15 -3.25
CA SER A 123 -19.31 -26.82 -2.70
C SER A 123 -20.44 -26.99 -3.72
N ARG A 124 -20.52 -26.10 -4.73
CA ARG A 124 -21.52 -26.21 -5.80
C ARG A 124 -21.11 -27.23 -6.87
N ALA A 125 -19.82 -27.33 -7.18
CA ALA A 125 -19.30 -28.34 -8.10
C ALA A 125 -19.48 -29.76 -7.54
N LEU A 126 -19.19 -29.97 -6.25
CA LEU A 126 -19.40 -31.26 -5.57
C LEU A 126 -20.88 -31.67 -5.51
N SER A 127 -21.82 -30.73 -5.45
CA SER A 127 -23.27 -31.03 -5.43
C SER A 127 -23.86 -31.40 -6.80
N LEU A 128 -23.14 -31.13 -7.90
CA LEU A 128 -23.60 -31.43 -9.26
C LEU A 128 -23.17 -32.83 -9.71
N ASP A 129 -22.04 -33.35 -9.20
CA ASP A 129 -21.53 -34.69 -9.52
C ASP A 129 -22.30 -35.83 -8.81
N GLU A 130 -23.09 -35.55 -7.78
CA GLU A 130 -23.88 -36.58 -7.05
C GLU A 130 -25.30 -36.80 -7.62
N MET A 131 -25.65 -36.16 -8.75
CA MET A 131 -27.00 -36.24 -9.34
C MET A 131 -27.08 -37.10 -10.63
N ASP A 132 -26.00 -37.75 -11.05
CA ASP A 132 -25.95 -38.75 -12.15
C ASP A 132 -25.81 -40.18 -11.61
#